data_AF-A0A819WGL9-F1
#
_entry.id   AF-A0A819WGL9-F1
#
_cell.length_a   1.000
_cell.length_b   1.000
_cell.length_c   1.000
_cell.angle_alpha   90.00
_cell.angle_beta   90.00
_cell.angle_gamma   90.00
#
_symmetry.space_group_name_H-M   'P 1'
#
loop_
_entity.id
_entity.type
_entity.pdbx_description
1 polymer ?
#
loop_
_entity_poly.entity_id
_entity_poly.type
_entity_poly.pdbx_seq_one_letter_code
_entity_poly.pdbx_strand_id
1 'polypeptide(L)'
;MYNYEVSFFLATGKLSPEAIPGYLKLQGCLLGLEFSGLDSSGQRIMGLLSAKGLATKVAIDKRYSWHVPDNWTLEQAATIPVVYATAYYALVVRGQLKRGEKVLIHAGTG
;
A
#
# COMPACT_ATOMS: atom_id res chain seq x y z
N MET A 1 6.27 -7.66 -3.52
CA MET A 1 6.27 -7.76 -4.99
C MET A 1 4.89 -7.52 -5.63
N TYR A 2 3.75 -7.70 -4.94
CA TYR A 2 2.45 -7.69 -5.64
C TYR A 2 1.71 -6.35 -5.73
N ASN A 3 1.98 -5.34 -4.91
CA ASN A 3 0.97 -4.30 -4.70
C ASN A 3 1.04 -3.09 -5.63
N TYR A 4 2.23 -2.63 -6.04
CA TYR A 4 2.34 -1.58 -7.06
C TYR A 4 1.88 -2.11 -8.44
N GLU A 5 2.15 -3.40 -8.68
CA GLU A 5 1.75 -4.11 -9.88
C GLU A 5 0.24 -4.33 -9.98
N VAL A 6 -0.52 -4.37 -8.87
CA VAL A 6 -1.98 -4.59 -8.97
C VAL A 6 -2.64 -3.46 -9.76
N SER A 7 -2.34 -2.19 -9.43
CA SER A 7 -2.93 -1.07 -10.18
C SER A 7 -2.47 -1.05 -11.64
N PHE A 8 -1.20 -1.35 -11.90
CA PHE A 8 -0.64 -1.38 -13.25
C PHE A 8 -1.19 -2.54 -14.11
N PHE A 9 -1.25 -3.76 -13.56
CA PHE A 9 -1.79 -4.92 -14.25
C PHE A 9 -3.30 -4.84 -14.48
N LEU A 10 -4.05 -4.20 -13.57
CA LEU A 10 -5.45 -3.86 -13.82
C LEU A 10 -5.58 -2.85 -14.97
N ALA A 11 -4.79 -1.78 -14.94
CA ALA A 11 -4.85 -0.74 -15.96
C ALA A 11 -4.47 -1.26 -17.36
N THR A 12 -3.54 -2.22 -17.43
CA THR A 12 -3.11 -2.86 -18.69
C THR A 12 -3.96 -4.07 -19.09
N GLY A 13 -4.90 -4.50 -18.25
CA GLY A 13 -5.76 -5.67 -18.51
C GLY A 13 -5.07 -7.03 -18.34
N LYS A 14 -3.82 -7.07 -17.88
CA LYS A 14 -3.10 -8.32 -17.58
C LYS A 14 -3.63 -9.03 -16.33
N LEU A 15 -4.31 -8.29 -15.46
CA LEU A 15 -5.03 -8.84 -14.31
C LEU A 15 -6.53 -8.57 -14.48
N SER A 16 -7.33 -9.64 -14.45
CA SER A 16 -8.79 -9.49 -14.44
C SER A 16 -9.23 -8.89 -13.10
N PRO A 17 -10.16 -7.91 -13.10
CA PRO A 17 -10.82 -7.43 -11.89
C PRO A 17 -11.48 -8.56 -11.08
N GLU A 18 -11.75 -9.70 -11.69
CA GLU A 18 -12.34 -10.86 -11.03
C GLU A 18 -11.42 -11.48 -9.96
N ALA A 19 -10.11 -11.36 -10.14
CA ALA A 19 -9.08 -11.84 -9.22
C ALA A 19 -8.98 -11.00 -7.93
N ILE A 20 -9.69 -9.87 -7.87
CA ILE A 20 -9.72 -9.00 -6.70
C ILE A 20 -10.81 -9.47 -5.72
N PRO A 21 -10.53 -9.50 -4.40
CA PRO A 21 -11.53 -9.80 -3.38
C PRO A 21 -12.86 -9.05 -3.58
N GLY A 22 -13.97 -9.77 -3.48
CA GLY A 22 -15.29 -9.30 -3.93
C GLY A 22 -15.77 -7.97 -3.32
N TYR A 23 -15.35 -7.63 -2.09
CA TYR A 23 -15.71 -6.37 -1.45
C TYR A 23 -15.09 -5.13 -2.13
N LEU A 24 -14.00 -5.30 -2.90
CA LEU A 24 -13.33 -4.23 -3.63
C LEU A 24 -14.00 -3.95 -4.99
N LYS A 25 -14.66 -4.94 -5.59
CA LYS A 25 -15.35 -4.79 -6.89
C LYS A 25 -16.46 -3.73 -6.84
N LEU A 26 -17.04 -3.50 -5.67
CA LEU A 26 -18.09 -2.50 -5.43
C LEU A 26 -17.57 -1.05 -5.45
N GLN A 27 -16.24 -0.85 -5.55
CA GLN A 27 -15.65 0.48 -5.42
C GLN A 27 -15.67 1.30 -6.72
N GLY A 28 -16.00 0.74 -7.89
CA GLY A 28 -16.09 1.47 -9.16
C GLY A 28 -14.73 1.87 -9.76
N CYS A 29 -13.78 2.35 -8.96
CA CYS A 29 -12.37 2.52 -9.33
C CYS A 29 -11.50 1.65 -8.41
N LEU A 30 -10.63 0.84 -9.03
CA LEU A 30 -9.77 -0.15 -8.36
C LEU A 30 -8.30 0.31 -8.23
N LEU A 31 -7.99 1.55 -8.59
CA LEU A 31 -6.63 2.06 -8.67
C LEU A 31 -6.20 2.84 -7.43
N GLY A 32 -4.94 2.70 -7.04
CA GLY A 32 -4.31 3.41 -5.93
C GLY A 32 -4.58 2.75 -4.58
N LEU A 33 -3.51 2.27 -3.95
CA LEU A 33 -3.56 1.49 -2.70
C LEU A 33 -2.86 2.19 -1.53
N GLU A 34 -2.25 3.35 -1.77
CA GLU A 34 -1.61 4.16 -0.74
C GLU A 34 -1.68 5.64 -1.05
N PHE A 35 -1.38 6.44 -0.05
CA PHE A 35 -1.32 7.90 -0.15
C PHE A 35 -0.38 8.47 0.91
N SER A 36 0.01 9.72 0.71
CA SER A 36 0.47 10.64 1.74
C SER A 36 -0.20 12.01 1.55
N GLY A 37 -0.41 12.75 2.64
CA GLY A 37 -1.13 14.03 2.57
C GLY A 37 -1.39 14.65 3.94
N LEU A 38 -2.35 15.56 3.98
CA LEU A 38 -2.82 16.22 5.19
C LEU A 38 -4.22 15.72 5.56
N ASP A 39 -4.46 15.48 6.85
CA ASP A 39 -5.79 15.20 7.36
C ASP A 39 -6.63 16.50 7.54
N SER A 40 -7.87 16.38 8.03
CA SER A 40 -8.74 17.53 8.30
C SER A 40 -8.21 18.51 9.34
N SER A 41 -7.25 18.08 10.16
CA SER A 41 -6.60 18.88 11.21
C SER A 41 -5.29 19.51 10.73
N GLY A 42 -4.89 19.28 9.47
CA GLY A 42 -3.60 19.72 8.91
C GLY A 42 -2.42 18.82 9.27
N GLN A 43 -2.64 17.66 9.87
CA GLN A 43 -1.58 16.73 10.25
C GLN A 43 -1.09 15.95 9.02
N ARG A 44 0.24 15.84 8.86
CA ARG A 44 0.84 14.98 7.85
C ARG A 44 0.61 13.50 8.18
N ILE A 45 -0.02 12.79 7.26
CA ILE A 45 -0.35 11.37 7.37
C ILE A 45 0.00 10.61 6.09
N MET A 46 0.25 9.32 6.23
CA MET A 46 0.39 8.35 5.14
C MET A 46 -0.47 7.13 5.47
N GLY A 47 -0.87 6.35 4.47
CA GLY A 47 -1.74 5.21 4.75
C GLY A 47 -2.01 4.28 3.58
N LEU A 48 -2.71 3.19 3.91
CA LEU A 48 -3.20 2.21 2.96
C LEU A 48 -4.67 2.48 2.62
N LEU A 49 -5.01 2.19 1.38
CA LEU A 49 -6.36 2.21 0.86
C LEU A 49 -6.66 0.91 0.15
N SER A 50 -7.93 0.56 0.15
CA SER A 50 -8.45 -0.62 -0.53
C SER A 50 -8.53 -0.41 -2.05
N ALA A 51 -8.81 0.83 -2.47
CA ALA A 51 -8.72 1.37 -3.82
C ALA A 51 -8.94 2.90 -3.77
N LYS A 52 -9.09 3.55 -4.93
CA LYS A 52 -9.38 4.99 -5.10
C LYS A 52 -8.29 5.94 -4.59
N GLY A 53 -7.06 5.43 -4.40
CA GLY A 53 -5.94 6.24 -3.92
C GLY A 53 -5.40 7.23 -4.94
N LEU A 54 -5.62 7.00 -6.24
CA LEU A 54 -5.25 7.95 -7.30
C LEU A 54 -6.27 9.09 -7.39
N ALA A 55 -6.31 9.92 -6.35
CA ALA A 55 -7.27 11.01 -6.19
C ALA A 55 -6.65 12.18 -5.41
N THR A 56 -7.27 13.36 -5.50
CA THR A 56 -6.86 14.55 -4.72
C THR A 56 -7.39 14.53 -3.29
N LYS A 57 -8.42 13.73 -3.01
CA LYS A 57 -9.01 13.50 -1.69
C LYS A 57 -9.42 12.04 -1.57
N VAL A 58 -9.18 11.46 -0.41
CA VAL A 58 -9.49 10.06 -0.11
C VAL A 58 -10.18 9.94 1.24
N ALA A 59 -11.10 9.00 1.35
CA ALA A 59 -11.67 8.62 2.64
C ALA A 59 -10.72 7.62 3.31
N ILE A 60 -10.29 7.91 4.54
CA ILE A 60 -9.31 7.11 5.26
C ILE A 60 -9.97 6.32 6.39
N ASP A 61 -9.47 5.11 6.62
CA ASP A 61 -9.69 4.39 7.87
C ASP A 61 -8.47 4.63 8.77
N LYS A 62 -8.71 5.18 9.96
CA LYS A 62 -7.64 5.54 10.91
C LYS A 62 -6.76 4.35 11.31
N ARG A 63 -7.27 3.11 11.20
CA ARG A 63 -6.51 1.88 11.50
C ARG A 63 -5.41 1.59 10.48
N TYR A 64 -5.52 2.17 9.28
CA TYR A 64 -4.60 1.99 8.17
C TYR A 64 -3.88 3.30 7.81
N SER A 65 -3.79 4.22 8.78
CA SER A 65 -3.09 5.49 8.63
C SER A 65 -2.06 5.67 9.74
N TRP A 66 -0.95 6.29 9.40
CA TRP A 66 0.15 6.60 10.31
C TRP A 66 0.57 8.05 10.15
N HIS A 67 1.12 8.63 11.22
CA HIS A 67 1.75 9.94 11.15
C HIS A 67 3.02 9.88 10.29
N VAL A 68 3.22 10.89 9.46
CA VAL A 68 4.47 11.06 8.73
C VAL A 68 5.52 11.62 9.70
N PRO A 69 6.68 10.97 9.86
CA PRO A 69 7.78 11.49 10.67
C PRO A 69 8.19 12.90 10.25
N ASP A 70 8.64 13.72 11.22
CA ASP A 70 8.85 15.13 10.94
C ASP A 70 9.95 15.42 9.91
N ASN A 71 10.94 14.54 9.88
CA ASN A 71 12.08 14.58 8.98
C ASN A 71 11.82 13.96 7.60
N TRP A 72 10.59 13.55 7.29
CA TRP A 72 10.22 13.00 5.98
C TRP A 72 9.43 14.01 5.15
N THR A 73 9.71 14.05 3.85
CA THR A 73 8.82 14.68 2.88
C THR A 73 7.59 13.81 2.66
N LEU A 74 6.49 14.40 2.17
CA LEU A 74 5.32 13.62 1.78
C LEU A 74 5.62 12.65 0.62
N GLU A 75 6.54 13.03 -0.26
CA GLU A 75 7.03 12.17 -1.34
C GLU A 75 7.71 10.92 -0.79
N GLN A 76 8.62 11.07 0.18
CA GLN A 76 9.26 9.92 0.83
C GLN A 76 8.21 9.06 1.54
N ALA A 77 7.29 9.68 2.28
CA ALA A 77 6.23 8.99 3.00
C ALA A 77 5.30 8.19 2.09
N ALA A 78 5.06 8.65 0.86
CA ALA A 78 4.19 7.97 -0.10
C ALA A 78 4.71 6.58 -0.53
N THR A 79 6.01 6.31 -0.36
CA THR A 79 6.65 5.07 -0.84
C THR A 79 6.63 3.92 0.18
N ILE A 80 6.16 4.18 1.39
CA ILE A 80 6.35 3.30 2.55
C ILE A 80 5.17 2.35 2.80
N PRO A 81 3.90 2.81 2.84
CA PRO A 81 2.79 2.03 3.39
C PRO A 81 2.65 0.64 2.78
N VAL A 82 2.55 0.55 1.45
CA VAL A 82 2.31 -0.72 0.76
C VAL A 82 3.51 -1.66 0.85
N VAL A 83 4.71 -1.13 0.59
CA VAL A 83 5.93 -1.94 0.50
C VAL A 83 6.26 -2.56 1.85
N TYR A 84 6.28 -1.74 2.91
CA TYR A 84 6.66 -2.20 4.25
C TYR A 84 5.57 -3.04 4.91
N ALA A 85 4.29 -2.69 4.77
CA ALA A 85 3.21 -3.53 5.30
C ALA A 85 3.27 -4.95 4.72
N THR A 86 3.59 -5.05 3.43
CA THR A 86 3.68 -6.35 2.73
C THR A 86 4.91 -7.13 3.13
N ALA A 87 6.08 -6.48 3.20
CA ALA A 87 7.29 -7.12 3.66
C ALA A 87 7.14 -7.63 5.08
N TYR A 88 6.59 -6.81 5.98
CA TYR A 88 6.35 -7.18 7.38
C TYR A 88 5.35 -8.34 7.49
N TYR A 89 4.22 -8.25 6.78
CA TYR A 89 3.23 -9.32 6.81
C TYR A 89 3.80 -10.64 6.27
N ALA A 90 4.52 -10.61 5.14
CA ALA A 90 5.07 -11.80 4.52
C ALA A 90 6.18 -12.43 5.37
N LEU A 91 7.13 -11.63 5.86
CA LEU A 91 8.32 -12.14 6.55
C LEU A 91 8.06 -12.42 8.03
N VAL A 92 7.35 -11.52 8.72
CA VAL A 92 7.18 -11.59 10.18
C VAL A 92 5.89 -12.29 10.55
N VAL A 93 4.74 -11.81 10.04
CA VAL A 93 3.44 -12.36 10.46
C VAL A 93 3.21 -13.76 9.89
N ARG A 94 3.47 -13.95 8.59
CA ARG A 94 3.23 -15.21 7.89
C ARG A 94 4.45 -16.11 7.87
N GLY A 95 5.62 -15.56 7.54
CA GLY A 95 6.88 -16.29 7.45
C GLY A 95 7.51 -16.60 8.80
N GLN A 96 7.13 -15.86 9.86
CA GLN A 96 7.67 -16.00 11.21
C GLN A 96 9.20 -15.98 11.29
N LEU A 97 9.84 -15.28 10.35
CA LEU A 97 11.28 -15.24 10.17
C LEU A 97 11.98 -14.83 11.48
N LYS A 98 12.98 -15.60 11.87
CA LYS A 98 13.80 -15.40 13.07
C LYS A 98 15.21 -14.95 12.70
N ARG A 99 15.85 -14.34 13.68
CA ARG A 99 17.25 -13.92 13.56
C ARG A 99 18.14 -15.13 13.26
N GLY A 100 19.00 -15.01 12.25
CA GLY A 100 19.94 -16.07 11.83
C GLY A 100 19.42 -16.97 10.73
N GLU A 101 18.13 -16.88 10.38
CA GLU A 101 17.56 -17.60 9.23
C GLU A 101 17.94 -16.94 7.91
N LYS A 102 17.94 -17.72 6.84
CA LYS A 102 18.24 -17.26 5.47
C LYS A 102 16.94 -17.07 4.70
N VAL A 103 16.87 -16.01 3.89
CA VAL A 103 15.73 -15.71 3.02
C VAL A 103 16.21 -15.40 1.61
N LEU A 104 15.47 -15.87 0.61
CA LEU A 104 15.63 -15.48 -0.79
C LEU A 104 14.60 -14.40 -1.13
N ILE A 105 15.07 -13.23 -1.57
CA ILE A 105 14.20 -12.14 -2.04
C ILE A 105 14.33 -12.03 -3.56
N HIS A 106 13.24 -12.28 -4.26
CA HIS A 106 13.15 -12.04 -5.71
C HIS A 106 12.91 -10.56 -6.01
N ALA A 107 13.51 -10.07 -7.11
CA ALA A 107 13.58 -8.67 -7.54
C ALA A 107 13.73 -7.64 -6.41
N GLY A 108 14.85 -7.72 -5.68
CA GLY A 108 15.18 -6.75 -4.62
C GLY A 108 15.47 -5.32 -5.11
N THR A 109 15.46 -5.07 -6.42
CA THR A 109 15.58 -3.73 -7.02
C THR A 109 14.24 -3.02 -7.17
N GLY A 110 13.13 -3.74 -6.94
CA GLY A 110 11.77 -3.21 -7.01
C GLY A 110 11.37 -2.38 -5.80
#